data_AF-A0A7X5N548-F1
#
_entry.id   AF-A0A7X5N548-F1
#
_cell.length_a   1.000
_cell.length_b   1.000
_cell.length_c   1.000
_cell.angle_alpha   90.00
_cell.angle_beta   90.00
_cell.angle_gamma   90.00
#
_symmetry.space_group_name_H-M   'P 1'
#
loop_
_entity.id
_entity.type
_entity.pdbx_description
1 polymer ?
#
loop_
_entity_poly.entity_id
_entity_poly.type
_entity_poly.pdbx_seq_one_letter_code
_entity_poly.pdbx_strand_id
1 'polypeptide(L)' 'EAGHLIVLPADKRAAVHTDATDSVDEEDATCYLQILLAEQLPGVGSARLMTDMDTWGYTYRLGSTRAWFEQDADNAR' A
#
# COMPACT_ATOMS: atom_id res chain seq x y z
N GLU A 1 -6.32 2.96 6.20
CA GLU A 1 -7.74 3.31 5.94
C GLU A 1 -8.00 4.29 4.79
N ALA A 2 -7.65 5.58 4.84
CA ALA A 2 -8.05 6.52 3.76
C ALA A 2 -7.51 6.18 2.34
N GLY A 3 -6.40 5.43 2.25
CA GLY A 3 -5.83 4.98 0.97
C GLY A 3 -6.74 4.04 0.18
N HIS A 4 -7.53 3.20 0.87
CA HIS A 4 -8.50 2.28 0.29
C HIS A 4 -9.55 3.02 -0.57
N LEU A 5 -10.03 4.16 -0.08
CA LEU A 5 -10.95 5.02 -0.82
C LEU A 5 -10.33 5.63 -2.08
N ILE A 6 -9.01 5.76 -2.15
CA ILE A 6 -8.33 6.31 -3.33
C ILE A 6 -8.17 5.23 -4.41
N VAL A 7 -7.79 4.01 -4.00
CA VAL A 7 -7.51 2.90 -4.93
C VAL A 7 -8.77 2.16 -5.39
N LEU A 8 -9.88 2.26 -4.63
CA LEU A 8 -11.12 1.61 -5.00
C LEU A 8 -11.74 2.16 -6.30
N PRO A 9 -12.26 1.28 -7.17
CA PRO A 9 -13.10 1.66 -8.31
C PRO A 9 -14.29 2.53 -7.90
N ALA A 10 -14.69 3.47 -8.77
CA ALA A 10 -15.71 4.48 -8.46
C ALA A 10 -17.07 3.90 -8.03
N ASP A 11 -17.47 2.78 -8.63
CA ASP A 11 -18.69 2.02 -8.34
C ASP A 11 -18.65 1.35 -6.96
N LYS A 12 -17.46 0.95 -6.48
CA LYS A 12 -17.27 0.35 -5.15
C LYS A 12 -17.16 1.39 -4.03
N ARG A 13 -16.63 2.58 -4.32
CA ARG A 13 -16.47 3.67 -3.32
C ARG A 13 -17.79 4.09 -2.68
N ALA A 14 -18.88 4.07 -3.43
CA ALA A 14 -20.21 4.42 -2.92
C ALA A 14 -20.80 3.38 -1.96
N ALA A 15 -20.27 2.14 -1.99
CA ALA A 15 -20.74 1.03 -1.17
C ALA A 15 -19.88 0.78 0.09
N VAL A 16 -18.65 1.32 0.13
CA VAL A 16 -17.76 1.28 1.29
C VAL A 16 -18.13 2.39 2.26
N HIS A 17 -18.66 2.00 3.42
CA HIS A 17 -19.19 2.94 4.43
C HIS A 17 -18.32 3.05 5.69
N THR A 18 -17.54 2.02 6.01
CA THR A 18 -16.70 1.95 7.23
C THR A 18 -15.41 1.14 7.02
N ASP A 19 -15.51 -0.04 6.41
CA ASP A 19 -14.38 -0.96 6.21
C ASP A 19 -14.02 -1.09 4.73
N ALA A 20 -12.73 -1.30 4.46
CA ALA A 20 -12.20 -1.66 3.13
C ALA A 20 -12.81 -2.98 2.62
N THR A 21 -12.52 -3.36 1.37
CA THR A 21 -12.93 -4.70 0.89
C THR A 21 -11.86 -5.73 1.27
N ASP A 22 -12.25 -7.01 1.38
CA ASP A 22 -11.30 -8.13 1.62
C ASP A 22 -10.43 -8.47 0.37
N SER A 23 -10.10 -7.47 -0.44
CA SER A 23 -9.41 -7.64 -1.71
C SER A 23 -7.91 -7.47 -1.55
N VAL A 24 -7.15 -8.53 -1.84
CA VAL A 24 -5.68 -8.48 -1.85
C VAL A 24 -5.16 -7.40 -2.80
N ASP A 25 -5.78 -7.23 -3.97
CA ASP A 25 -5.37 -6.19 -4.93
C ASP A 25 -5.57 -4.77 -4.36
N GLU A 26 -6.61 -4.56 -3.55
CA GLU A 26 -6.86 -3.28 -2.88
C GLU A 26 -5.85 -3.01 -1.77
N GLU A 27 -5.54 -4.03 -0.97
CA GLU A 27 -4.52 -3.96 0.09
C GLU A 27 -3.14 -3.67 -0.50
N ASP A 28 -2.76 -4.37 -1.57
CA ASP A 28 -1.50 -4.19 -2.27
C ASP A 28 -1.41 -2.78 -2.88
N ALA A 29 -2.46 -2.32 -3.58
CA ALA A 29 -2.52 -0.98 -4.14
C ALA A 29 -2.45 0.11 -3.06
N THR A 30 -3.10 -0.10 -1.92
CA THR A 30 -3.04 0.83 -0.79
C THR A 30 -1.64 0.91 -0.19
N CYS A 31 -0.97 -0.23 -0.01
CA CYS A 31 0.42 -0.29 0.45
C CYS A 31 1.35 0.45 -0.53
N TYR A 32 1.17 0.21 -1.83
CA TYR A 32 1.97 0.86 -2.87
C TYR A 32 1.80 2.39 -2.84
N LEU A 33 0.55 2.87 -2.74
CA LEU A 33 0.24 4.29 -2.64
C LEU A 33 0.86 4.93 -1.39
N GLN A 34 0.84 4.26 -0.24
CA GLN A 34 1.47 4.77 0.98
C GLN A 34 2.97 4.97 0.80
N ILE A 35 3.66 4.04 0.13
CA ILE A 35 5.09 4.15 -0.17
C ILE A 35 5.38 5.36 -1.07
N LEU A 36 4.56 5.59 -2.11
CA LEU A 36 4.70 6.75 -2.98
C LEU A 36 4.46 8.08 -2.24
N LEU A 37 3.44 8.13 -1.39
CA LEU A 37 3.12 9.33 -0.62
C LEU A 37 4.20 9.63 0.43
N ALA A 38 4.80 8.61 1.03
CA ALA A 38 5.89 8.78 1.99
C ALA A 38 7.11 9.49 1.40
N GLU A 39 7.37 9.32 0.10
CA GLU A 39 8.43 10.08 -0.59
C GLU A 39 8.17 11.59 -0.59
N GLN A 40 6.90 12.00 -0.56
CA GLN A 40 6.51 13.40 -0.55
C GLN A 40 6.47 14.01 0.87
N LEU A 41 6.71 13.20 1.91
CA LEU A 41 6.66 13.64 3.31
C LEU A 41 8.08 13.92 3.85
N PRO A 42 8.40 15.18 4.22
CA PRO A 42 9.70 15.53 4.77
C PRO A 42 10.02 14.72 6.03
N GLY A 43 11.20 14.08 6.05
CA GLY A 43 11.67 13.30 7.20
C GLY A 43 11.11 11.87 7.29
N VAL A 44 10.26 11.46 6.34
CA VAL A 44 9.81 10.07 6.19
C VAL A 44 10.59 9.43 5.03
N GLY A 45 10.19 9.68 3.78
CA GLY A 45 10.77 9.04 2.59
C GLY A 45 10.33 7.58 2.42
N SER A 46 10.27 7.10 1.17
CA SER A 46 9.83 5.72 0.88
C SER A 46 10.73 4.68 1.54
N ALA A 47 12.04 4.90 1.56
CA ALA A 47 13.01 3.95 2.13
C ALA A 47 12.79 3.70 3.62
N ARG A 48 12.45 4.75 4.38
CA ARG A 48 12.13 4.62 5.80
C ARG A 48 10.83 3.89 6.00
N LEU A 49 9.78 4.27 5.27
CA LEU A 49 8.48 3.62 5.40
C LEU A 49 8.56 2.12 5.10
N MET A 50 9.27 1.71 4.04
CA MET A 50 9.45 0.29 3.73
C MET A 50 10.18 -0.47 4.85
N THR A 51 11.13 0.17 5.53
CA THR A 51 11.81 -0.42 6.71
C THR A 51 10.86 -0.54 7.91
N ASP A 52 10.04 0.47 8.13
CA ASP A 52 9.05 0.47 9.20
C ASP A 52 7.98 -0.62 8.93
N MET A 53 7.51 -0.77 7.69
CA MET A 53 6.59 -1.84 7.27
C MET A 53 7.15 -3.23 7.55
N ASP A 54 8.41 -3.49 7.17
CA ASP A 54 9.11 -4.74 7.50
C ASP A 54 9.20 -4.95 9.02
N THR A 55 9.47 -3.89 9.79
CA THR A 55 9.54 -3.95 11.27
C THR A 55 8.18 -4.21 11.91
N TRP A 56 7.09 -3.71 11.32
CA TRP A 56 5.72 -3.97 11.74
C TRP A 56 5.24 -5.39 11.38
N GLY A 57 6.02 -6.12 10.57
CA GLY A 57 5.74 -7.50 10.22
C GLY A 57 5.04 -7.70 8.87
N TYR A 58 5.03 -6.67 8.00
CA TYR A 58 4.55 -6.85 6.63
C TYR A 58 5.40 -7.91 5.94
N THR A 59 4.73 -8.89 5.34
CA THR A 59 5.39 -10.02 4.69
C THR A 59 4.91 -10.13 3.26
N TYR A 60 5.82 -9.87 2.33
CA TYR A 60 5.57 -10.03 0.89
C TYR A 60 6.28 -11.28 0.36
N ARG A 61 5.90 -11.73 -0.85
CA ARG A 61 6.45 -12.94 -1.48
C ARG A 61 7.98 -12.96 -1.55
N LEU A 62 8.60 -11.79 -1.74
CA LEU A 62 10.06 -11.63 -1.84
C LEU A 62 10.75 -11.33 -0.49
N GLY A 63 10.02 -11.39 0.62
CA GLY A 63 10.58 -11.33 1.98
C GLY A 63 10.96 -9.94 2.49
N SER A 64 10.82 -8.88 1.70
CA SER A 64 10.88 -7.49 2.17
C SER A 64 9.94 -6.60 1.37
N THR A 65 9.44 -5.55 2.01
CA THR A 65 8.61 -4.52 1.38
C THR A 65 9.34 -3.87 0.21
N ARG A 66 10.64 -3.65 0.36
CA ARG A 66 11.47 -3.07 -0.70
C ARG A 66 11.58 -3.98 -1.93
N ALA A 67 11.88 -5.26 -1.74
CA ALA A 67 11.98 -6.19 -2.87
C ALA A 67 10.65 -6.32 -3.60
N TRP A 68 9.54 -6.34 -2.86
CA TRP A 68 8.21 -6.30 -3.45
C TRP A 68 7.96 -5.01 -4.25
N PHE A 69 8.18 -3.84 -3.66
CA PHE A 69 7.94 -2.55 -4.32
C PHE A 69 8.75 -2.37 -5.61
N GLU A 70 10.01 -2.83 -5.62
CA GLU A 70 10.91 -2.68 -6.77
C GLU A 70 10.71 -3.78 -7.84
N GLN A 71 10.17 -4.96 -7.50
CA GLN A 71 10.26 -6.15 -8.37
C GLN A 71 8.99 -7.02 -8.50
N ASP A 72 7.98 -6.84 -7.65
CA ASP A 72 6.78 -7.70 -7.60
C ASP A 72 5.47 -6.91 -7.34
N ALA A 73 5.50 -5.58 -7.45
CA ALA A 73 4.36 -4.71 -7.19
C ALA A 73 3.59 -4.30 -8.47
N ASP A 74 3.79 -4.98 -9.60
CA ASP A 74 3.13 -4.63 -10.87
C ASP A 74 1.59 -4.71 -10.79
N ASN A 75 1.05 -5.60 -9.96
CA ASN A 75 -0.40 -5.72 -9.74
C ASN A 75 -0.97 -4.60 -8.85
N ALA A 76 -0.10 -3.86 -8.15
CA ALA A 76 -0.44 -2.82 -7.20
C ALA A 76 -0.32 -1.39 -7.77
N ARG A 77 0.14 -1.27 -9.02
CA ARG A 77 0.37 -0.01 -9.73
C ARG A 77 -0.84 0.41 -10.56
#